data_AF-A0A1J5I1X6-F1
#
_entry.id   AF-A0A1J5I1X6-F1
#
_cell.length_a   1.000
_cell.length_b   1.000
_cell.length_c   1.000
_cell.angle_alpha   90.00
_cell.angle_beta   90.00
_cell.angle_gamma   90.00
#
_symmetry.space_group_name_H-M   'P 1'
#
loop_
_entity.id
_entity.type
_entity.pdbx_description
1 polymer ?
#
loop_
_entity_poly.entity_id
_entity_poly.type
_entity_poly.pdbx_seq_one_letter_code
_entity_poly.pdbx_strand_id
1 'polypeptide(L)'
;MSEKSKNYPLIPEEERKCIWMTTGFITYKLCDRNYRCEICPFEQAIKNGESGEGDFQDPEEDGTEGSPNGDPSAWINGSIFYHPDHCWVKVENPEKVRIGIDDLLTQLITHVQVVILPQVGSFTSEGEYCAHIIQEDYILPVISPLSGSVQTVNPRLIKEPELITADPRGDGWLITIKPNHLESDLKNLLFGRKALSWHRREEKEIIARTDLMLKHNPAAVGPTMQDGGVRIGCLQDRLNIANSKQRAKILDSSIARPKKFKRSLSKSTG
;
A
#
# COMPACT_ATOMS: atom_id res chain seq x y z
N MET A 1 -43.54 16.89 13.01
CA MET A 1 -42.68 17.12 14.20
C MET A 1 -41.29 17.45 13.69
N SER A 2 -40.81 18.64 14.03
CA SER A 2 -39.55 19.24 13.57
C SER A 2 -38.36 18.58 14.29
N GLU A 3 -37.49 17.89 13.56
CA GLU A 3 -36.12 17.63 14.02
C GLU A 3 -35.15 18.50 13.21
N LYS A 4 -34.44 19.31 13.97
CA LYS A 4 -33.70 20.50 13.59
C LYS A 4 -32.41 20.17 12.82
N SER A 5 -32.06 21.06 11.89
CA SER A 5 -30.74 21.30 11.28
C SER A 5 -29.56 20.53 11.91
N LYS A 6 -29.00 19.53 11.21
CA LYS A 6 -27.74 18.87 11.61
C LYS A 6 -26.56 19.74 11.15
N ASN A 7 -26.26 20.78 11.92
CA ASN A 7 -25.06 21.58 11.79
C ASN A 7 -23.93 20.88 12.58
N TYR A 8 -22.99 20.18 11.93
CA TYR A 8 -21.75 19.68 12.55
C TYR A 8 -20.51 20.44 12.06
N PRO A 9 -20.21 21.57 12.69
CA PRO A 9 -18.84 22.10 12.76
C PRO A 9 -18.57 22.60 14.19
N LEU A 10 -17.37 22.80 14.72
CA LEU A 10 -15.97 22.57 14.37
C LEU A 10 -15.36 22.11 15.71
N ILE A 11 -14.48 21.09 15.71
CA ILE A 11 -13.91 20.47 16.92
C ILE A 11 -12.89 21.42 17.58
N PRO A 12 -13.20 21.99 18.75
CA PRO A 12 -12.24 21.94 19.86
C PRO A 12 -12.92 21.77 21.22
N GLU A 13 -13.01 20.53 21.69
CA GLU A 13 -12.80 20.21 23.12
C GLU A 13 -11.47 19.44 23.08
N GLU A 14 -10.43 20.04 23.64
CA GLU A 14 -8.99 19.77 23.44
C GLU A 14 -8.68 18.32 23.04
N GLU A 15 -8.61 18.08 21.72
CA GLU A 15 -8.25 16.79 21.12
C GLU A 15 -9.29 15.68 21.05
N ARG A 16 -10.52 15.82 21.58
CA ARG A 16 -11.56 14.76 21.66
C ARG A 16 -11.26 13.51 20.81
N LYS A 17 -10.56 12.56 21.44
CA LYS A 17 -10.08 11.33 20.82
C LYS A 17 -11.26 10.38 20.67
N CYS A 18 -11.32 9.63 19.58
CA CYS A 18 -12.26 8.51 19.52
C CYS A 18 -12.05 7.57 20.72
N ILE A 19 -13.09 6.93 21.24
CA ILE A 19 -12.96 5.97 22.35
C ILE A 19 -11.94 4.87 21.99
N TRP A 20 -11.97 4.38 20.76
CA TRP A 20 -10.98 3.41 20.25
C TRP A 20 -9.56 3.96 20.15
N MET A 21 -9.40 5.29 20.04
CA MET A 21 -8.10 5.95 20.09
C MET A 21 -7.61 6.06 21.53
N THR A 22 -8.50 6.29 22.50
CA THR A 22 -8.14 6.29 23.92
C THR A 22 -7.75 4.90 24.43
N THR A 23 -8.30 3.84 23.85
CA THR A 23 -7.95 2.45 24.19
C THR A 23 -6.71 1.93 23.46
N GLY A 24 -6.14 2.71 22.53
CA GLY A 24 -4.96 2.30 21.74
C GLY A 24 -5.26 1.31 20.61
N PHE A 25 -6.54 1.01 20.34
CA PHE A 25 -6.94 0.17 19.20
C PHE A 25 -6.64 0.87 17.87
N ILE A 26 -6.62 2.20 17.87
CA ILE A 26 -6.34 3.03 16.69
C ILE A 26 -5.44 4.20 17.07
N THR A 27 -4.56 4.60 16.15
CA THR A 27 -3.53 5.63 16.43
C THR A 27 -4.06 7.04 16.31
N TYR A 28 -5.05 7.28 15.45
CA TYR A 28 -5.57 8.61 15.20
C TYR A 28 -7.01 8.56 14.68
N LYS A 29 -7.95 9.14 15.42
CA LYS A 29 -9.28 9.51 14.91
C LYS A 29 -9.90 10.51 15.88
N LEU A 30 -10.27 11.68 15.37
CA LEU A 30 -10.99 12.67 16.17
C LEU A 30 -12.49 12.36 16.20
N CYS A 31 -13.12 12.63 17.34
CA CYS A 31 -14.56 12.50 17.48
C CYS A 31 -15.26 13.76 16.98
N ASP A 32 -15.93 13.63 15.84
CA ASP A 32 -16.75 14.66 15.21
C ASP A 32 -18.22 14.67 15.70
N ARG A 33 -18.60 13.65 16.49
CA ARG A 33 -19.98 13.38 16.93
C ARG A 33 -20.18 13.43 18.45
N ASN A 34 -19.26 14.05 19.18
CA ASN A 34 -19.33 14.23 20.64
C ASN A 34 -19.63 12.93 21.43
N TYR A 35 -18.81 11.89 21.21
CA TYR A 35 -18.88 10.57 21.84
C TYR A 35 -20.19 9.79 21.69
N ARG A 36 -21.05 10.20 20.75
CA ARG A 36 -22.24 9.45 20.36
C ARG A 36 -21.89 8.27 19.47
N CYS A 37 -21.21 7.26 20.04
CA CYS A 37 -20.71 6.10 19.32
C CYS A 37 -21.83 5.27 18.66
N GLU A 38 -23.05 5.29 19.21
CA GLU A 38 -24.21 4.56 18.68
C GLU A 38 -24.62 5.00 17.27
N ILE A 39 -24.37 6.27 16.92
CA ILE A 39 -24.59 6.84 15.59
C ILE A 39 -23.27 7.13 14.87
N CYS A 40 -22.14 6.68 15.42
CA CYS A 40 -20.83 6.87 14.83
C CYS A 40 -20.60 5.76 13.79
N PRO A 41 -20.46 6.09 12.48
CA PRO A 41 -20.22 5.09 11.44
C PRO A 41 -18.97 4.25 11.69
N PHE A 42 -17.99 4.83 12.39
CA PHE A 42 -16.77 4.15 12.79
C PHE A 42 -16.99 3.03 13.81
N GLU A 43 -17.75 3.30 14.88
CA GLU A 43 -18.12 2.29 15.89
C GLU A 43 -18.88 1.13 15.26
N GLN A 44 -19.82 1.45 14.37
CA GLN A 44 -20.63 0.46 13.65
C GLN A 44 -19.77 -0.41 12.73
N ALA A 45 -18.76 0.17 12.08
CA ALA A 45 -17.82 -0.57 11.22
C ALA A 45 -16.96 -1.57 12.02
N ILE A 46 -16.50 -1.20 13.23
CA ILE A 46 -15.75 -2.12 14.10
C ILE A 46 -16.64 -3.29 14.54
N LYS A 47 -17.84 -3.01 15.05
CA LYS A 47 -18.77 -4.05 15.52
C LYS A 47 -19.17 -5.04 14.43
N ASN A 48 -19.36 -4.55 13.21
CA ASN A 48 -19.70 -5.40 12.07
C ASN A 48 -18.49 -6.18 11.51
N GLY A 49 -17.25 -5.80 11.89
CA GLY A 49 -16.03 -6.49 11.52
C GLY A 49 -15.64 -7.64 12.45
N GLU A 50 -16.11 -7.64 13.70
CA GLU A 50 -15.77 -8.65 14.72
C GLU A 50 -16.76 -9.81 14.81
N SER A 51 -18.00 -9.67 14.32
CA SER A 51 -19.02 -10.74 14.39
C SER A 51 -18.87 -11.81 13.30
N GLY A 52 -17.64 -12.24 13.03
CA GLY A 52 -17.29 -13.27 12.06
C GLY A 52 -16.72 -14.52 12.71
N GLU A 53 -17.40 -15.07 13.72
CA GLU A 53 -17.19 -16.48 14.10
C GLU A 53 -18.07 -17.34 13.19
N GLY A 54 -17.46 -17.93 12.16
CA GLY A 54 -18.12 -18.81 11.20
C GLY A 54 -17.09 -19.49 10.31
N ASP A 55 -17.10 -20.82 10.36
CA ASP A 55 -16.12 -21.76 9.84
C ASP A 55 -15.71 -21.56 8.36
N PHE A 56 -14.45 -21.82 8.08
CA PHE A 56 -13.80 -21.51 6.79
C PHE A 56 -14.03 -22.66 5.79
N GLN A 57 -14.91 -22.44 4.81
CA GLN A 57 -14.93 -23.16 3.54
C GLN A 57 -15.31 -22.18 2.43
N ASP A 58 -14.32 -21.78 1.62
CA ASP A 58 -14.58 -21.21 0.28
C ASP A 58 -15.31 -22.30 -0.53
N PRO A 59 -16.46 -22.02 -1.20
CA PRO A 59 -16.40 -21.24 -2.44
C PRO A 59 -17.65 -20.39 -2.81
N GLU A 60 -17.39 -19.37 -3.65
CA GLU A 60 -18.27 -18.65 -4.59
C GLU A 60 -19.54 -17.89 -4.11
N GLU A 61 -19.83 -16.80 -4.85
CA GLU A 61 -21.04 -15.93 -4.82
C GLU A 61 -21.14 -14.92 -3.66
N ASP A 62 -21.72 -13.73 -3.78
CA ASP A 62 -22.36 -12.95 -4.84
C ASP A 62 -22.33 -11.49 -4.33
N GLY A 63 -22.44 -10.52 -5.23
CA GLY A 63 -22.26 -9.10 -4.95
C GLY A 63 -23.15 -8.57 -3.82
N THR A 64 -22.54 -7.81 -2.93
CA THR A 64 -23.07 -6.47 -2.63
C THR A 64 -21.93 -5.55 -2.25
N GLU A 65 -21.88 -4.46 -2.99
CA GLU A 65 -20.81 -3.50 -3.07
C GLU A 65 -20.65 -2.77 -1.74
N GLY A 66 -19.43 -2.80 -1.19
CA GLY A 66 -19.00 -1.83 -0.19
C GLY A 66 -19.06 -0.44 -0.82
N SER A 67 -20.13 0.29 -0.51
CA SER A 67 -20.48 1.59 -1.09
C SER A 67 -19.31 2.58 -1.09
N PRO A 68 -19.07 3.34 -2.18
CA PRO A 68 -18.02 4.36 -2.26
C PRO A 68 -18.24 5.60 -1.36
N ASN A 69 -19.37 5.67 -0.66
CA ASN A 69 -19.81 6.86 0.10
C ASN A 69 -19.63 6.72 1.62
N GLY A 70 -18.74 5.83 2.07
CA GLY A 70 -18.41 5.63 3.49
C GLY A 70 -17.57 6.75 4.10
N ASP A 71 -17.88 7.11 5.34
CA ASP A 71 -17.18 8.06 6.21
C ASP A 71 -15.64 7.80 6.18
N PRO A 72 -14.82 8.78 5.77
CA PRO A 72 -13.36 8.67 5.68
C PRO A 72 -12.67 8.20 6.97
N SER A 73 -13.36 8.28 8.11
CA SER A 73 -12.80 7.84 9.37
C SER A 73 -12.82 6.31 9.59
N ALA A 74 -13.58 5.54 8.79
CA ALA A 74 -13.75 4.08 8.93
C ALA A 74 -12.47 3.23 8.72
N TRP A 75 -11.39 3.84 8.24
CA TRP A 75 -10.18 3.17 7.78
C TRP A 75 -8.91 3.88 8.25
N ILE A 76 -8.99 4.98 9.01
CA ILE A 76 -7.83 5.74 9.53
C ILE A 76 -7.19 5.03 10.77
N ASN A 77 -7.31 3.71 10.86
CA ASN A 77 -6.87 2.89 12.01
C ASN A 77 -5.45 2.33 11.84
N GLY A 78 -4.40 3.16 11.95
CA GLY A 78 -3.03 2.64 11.77
C GLY A 78 -2.85 1.86 10.45
N SER A 79 -3.75 2.13 9.52
CA SER A 79 -4.03 1.35 8.34
C SER A 79 -3.00 1.67 7.30
N ILE A 80 -2.42 0.62 6.77
CA ILE A 80 -1.55 0.73 5.63
C ILE A 80 -2.45 0.65 4.40
N PHE A 81 -2.48 1.74 3.64
CA PHE A 81 -3.08 1.81 2.32
C PHE A 81 -2.05 1.42 1.28
N TYR A 82 -2.50 0.85 0.17
CA TYR A 82 -1.62 0.43 -0.92
C TYR A 82 -1.99 1.14 -2.20
N HIS A 83 -0.98 1.59 -2.91
CA HIS A 83 -1.09 2.05 -4.29
C HIS A 83 -0.75 0.87 -5.22
N PRO A 84 -1.50 0.67 -6.34
CA PRO A 84 -1.24 -0.40 -7.29
C PRO A 84 0.17 -0.42 -7.90
N ASP A 85 0.90 0.70 -7.82
CA ASP A 85 2.30 0.83 -8.22
C ASP A 85 3.26 0.57 -7.03
N HIS A 86 2.94 -0.43 -6.21
CA HIS A 86 3.80 -1.00 -5.17
C HIS A 86 4.28 -0.05 -4.06
N CYS A 87 3.48 0.94 -3.73
CA CYS A 87 3.74 1.84 -2.60
C CYS A 87 2.72 1.64 -1.50
N TRP A 88 3.12 1.89 -0.26
CA TRP A 88 2.21 1.95 0.87
C TRP A 88 2.16 3.33 1.51
N VAL A 89 1.02 3.65 2.12
CA VAL A 89 0.77 4.88 2.87
C VAL A 89 0.27 4.51 4.27
N LYS A 90 0.94 5.03 5.29
CA LYS A 90 0.49 4.95 6.69
C LYS A 90 0.15 6.34 7.19
N VAL A 91 -1.10 6.55 7.61
CA VAL A 91 -1.55 7.82 8.16
C VAL A 91 -1.13 7.90 9.62
N GLU A 92 -0.24 8.84 9.96
CA GLU A 92 0.11 9.13 11.35
C GLU A 92 -0.88 10.13 11.94
N ASN A 93 -1.21 11.17 11.17
CA ASN A 93 -2.26 12.16 11.44
C ASN A 93 -2.64 12.87 10.11
N PRO A 94 -3.62 13.80 10.09
CA PRO A 94 -4.13 14.41 8.86
C PRO A 94 -3.10 15.25 8.13
N GLU A 95 -2.09 15.76 8.85
CA GLU A 95 -1.03 16.57 8.27
C GLU A 95 0.25 15.78 8.00
N LYS A 96 0.28 14.49 8.33
CA LYS A 96 1.49 13.67 8.22
C LYS A 96 1.14 12.24 7.86
N VAL A 97 1.51 11.87 6.65
CA VAL A 97 1.45 10.49 6.17
C VAL A 97 2.84 10.01 5.82
N ARG A 98 3.12 8.76 6.13
CA ARG A 98 4.39 8.08 5.86
C ARG A 98 4.22 7.21 4.62
N ILE A 99 5.21 7.21 3.74
CA ILE A 99 5.20 6.49 2.47
C ILE A 99 6.41 5.54 2.39
N GLY A 100 6.22 4.35 1.84
CA GLY A 100 7.28 3.39 1.55
C GLY A 100 6.91 2.43 0.42
N ILE A 101 7.74 1.42 0.17
CA ILE A 101 7.50 0.36 -0.83
C ILE A 101 6.90 -0.89 -0.18
N ASP A 102 6.04 -1.60 -0.90
CA ASP A 102 5.39 -2.81 -0.39
C ASP A 102 6.27 -4.07 -0.45
N ASP A 103 5.83 -5.15 0.22
CA ASP A 103 6.60 -6.40 0.29
C ASP A 103 6.74 -7.13 -1.05
N LEU A 104 5.86 -6.88 -2.02
CA LEU A 104 5.98 -7.54 -3.32
C LEU A 104 7.16 -6.93 -4.07
N LEU A 105 7.31 -5.61 -4.01
CA LEU A 105 8.45 -4.92 -4.61
C LEU A 105 9.75 -5.23 -3.86
N THR A 106 9.74 -5.35 -2.53
CA THR A 106 10.96 -5.73 -1.79
C THR A 106 11.48 -7.10 -2.19
N GLN A 107 10.61 -8.08 -2.48
CA GLN A 107 11.03 -9.40 -2.96
C GLN A 107 11.72 -9.33 -4.33
N LEU A 108 11.30 -8.41 -5.20
CA LEU A 108 11.92 -8.22 -6.51
C LEU A 108 13.29 -7.53 -6.41
N ILE A 109 13.49 -6.69 -5.39
CA ILE A 109 14.75 -6.02 -5.11
C ILE A 109 15.76 -7.05 -4.58
N THR A 110 16.95 -7.10 -5.20
CA THR A 110 17.99 -8.06 -4.81
C THR A 110 19.02 -7.43 -3.88
N HIS A 111 19.57 -6.29 -4.28
CA HIS A 111 20.53 -5.52 -3.51
C HIS A 111 20.26 -4.04 -3.70
N VAL A 112 20.26 -3.28 -2.60
CA VAL A 112 20.08 -1.83 -2.61
C VAL A 112 21.44 -1.18 -2.43
N GLN A 113 21.90 -0.43 -3.42
CA GLN A 113 23.15 0.33 -3.30
C GLN A 113 22.91 1.69 -2.68
N VAL A 114 21.90 2.42 -3.18
CA VAL A 114 21.60 3.79 -2.76
C VAL A 114 20.09 4.03 -2.86
N VAL A 115 19.54 4.82 -1.94
CA VAL A 115 18.19 5.37 -2.05
C VAL A 115 18.29 6.88 -2.25
N ILE A 116 17.77 7.37 -3.38
CA ILE A 116 17.69 8.79 -3.69
C ILE A 116 16.32 9.28 -3.26
N LEU A 117 16.29 10.12 -2.22
CA LEU A 117 15.09 10.71 -1.64
C LEU A 117 14.89 12.16 -2.14
N PRO A 118 13.65 12.67 -2.15
CA PRO A 118 13.39 14.06 -2.55
C PRO A 118 13.91 15.04 -1.49
N GLN A 119 13.88 16.33 -1.79
CA GLN A 119 14.27 17.36 -0.82
C GLN A 119 13.12 17.63 0.17
N VAL A 120 13.43 17.79 1.45
CA VAL A 120 12.44 18.31 2.42
C VAL A 120 11.95 19.69 1.97
N GLY A 121 10.63 19.88 1.97
CA GLY A 121 9.96 21.07 1.47
C GLY A 121 9.60 21.03 -0.02
N SER A 122 10.07 20.04 -0.80
CA SER A 122 9.64 19.88 -2.18
C SER A 122 8.18 19.40 -2.26
N PHE A 123 7.55 19.62 -3.41
CA PHE A 123 6.23 19.08 -3.71
C PHE A 123 6.33 17.75 -4.45
N THR A 124 5.45 16.81 -4.13
CA THR A 124 5.28 15.54 -4.86
C THR A 124 3.86 15.46 -5.40
N SER A 125 3.69 15.00 -6.63
CA SER A 125 2.37 14.78 -7.25
C SER A 125 2.04 13.29 -7.29
N GLU A 126 0.77 12.94 -7.09
CA GLU A 126 0.28 11.57 -7.21
C GLU A 126 0.62 10.97 -8.58
N GLY A 127 1.23 9.78 -8.57
CA GLY A 127 1.62 9.03 -9.75
C GLY A 127 2.85 9.59 -10.49
N GLU A 128 3.53 10.60 -9.94
CA GLU A 128 4.86 11.05 -10.39
C GLU A 128 5.96 10.46 -9.52
N TYR A 129 7.17 10.34 -10.06
CA TYR A 129 8.30 9.79 -9.30
C TYR A 129 8.77 10.74 -8.20
N CYS A 130 8.90 10.23 -6.99
CA CYS A 130 9.36 10.99 -5.83
C CYS A 130 10.70 10.49 -5.27
N ALA A 131 11.07 9.23 -5.50
CA ALA A 131 12.32 8.63 -5.05
C ALA A 131 12.86 7.63 -6.08
N HIS A 132 14.14 7.27 -5.96
CA HIS A 132 14.76 6.22 -6.78
C HIS A 132 15.55 5.25 -5.91
N ILE A 133 15.43 3.97 -6.19
CA ILE A 133 16.18 2.89 -5.56
C ILE A 133 17.22 2.41 -6.57
N ILE A 134 18.50 2.59 -6.24
CA ILE A 134 19.62 2.23 -7.12
C ILE A 134 20.10 0.84 -6.78
N GLN A 135 20.15 -0.02 -7.79
CA GLN A 135 20.74 -1.35 -7.78
C GLN A 135 21.90 -1.39 -8.78
N GLU A 136 22.67 -2.47 -8.76
CA GLU A 136 23.82 -2.65 -9.66
C GLU A 136 23.43 -2.56 -11.15
N ASP A 137 22.34 -3.25 -11.52
CA ASP A 137 21.90 -3.38 -12.92
C ASP A 137 20.61 -2.60 -13.25
N TYR A 138 20.06 -1.85 -12.29
CA TYR A 138 18.76 -1.21 -12.46
C TYR A 138 18.55 0.02 -11.56
N ILE A 139 17.86 1.02 -12.10
CA ILE A 139 17.36 2.18 -11.34
C ILE A 139 15.85 2.04 -11.26
N LEU A 140 15.36 1.81 -10.04
CA LEU A 140 13.95 1.63 -9.74
C LEU A 140 13.32 2.98 -9.38
N PRO A 141 12.47 3.58 -10.24
CA PRO A 141 11.73 4.78 -9.87
C PRO A 141 10.55 4.42 -8.96
N VAL A 142 10.36 5.21 -7.90
CA VAL A 142 9.26 5.06 -6.95
C VAL A 142 8.31 6.24 -7.13
N ILE A 143 7.02 5.94 -7.33
CA ILE A 143 5.98 6.97 -7.47
C ILE A 143 5.53 7.51 -6.11
N SER A 144 4.99 8.73 -6.10
CA SER A 144 4.24 9.22 -4.95
C SER A 144 2.80 8.72 -5.02
N PRO A 145 2.29 8.01 -4.00
CA PRO A 145 0.89 7.59 -3.94
C PRO A 145 -0.07 8.74 -3.64
N LEU A 146 0.43 9.91 -3.23
CA LEU A 146 -0.36 11.05 -2.79
C LEU A 146 0.29 12.37 -3.23
N SER A 147 -0.52 13.40 -3.43
CA SER A 147 -0.02 14.76 -3.70
C SER A 147 0.18 15.54 -2.39
N GLY A 148 1.31 16.24 -2.25
CA GLY A 148 1.60 16.96 -1.01
C GLY A 148 3.02 17.50 -0.91
N SER A 149 3.31 18.12 0.23
CA SER A 149 4.63 18.69 0.52
C SER A 149 5.46 17.72 1.38
N VAL A 150 6.70 17.44 0.98
CA VAL A 150 7.62 16.58 1.75
C VAL A 150 7.96 17.25 3.07
N GLN A 151 7.62 16.61 4.18
CA GLN A 151 7.93 17.09 5.52
C GLN A 151 9.24 16.53 6.04
N THR A 152 9.48 15.23 5.86
CA THR A 152 10.71 14.57 6.28
C THR A 152 11.07 13.46 5.32
N VAL A 153 12.36 13.11 5.28
CA VAL A 153 12.91 11.96 4.55
C VAL A 153 13.56 11.04 5.57
N ASN A 154 13.64 9.74 5.31
CA ASN A 154 14.26 8.81 6.25
C ASN A 154 15.80 8.91 6.21
N PRO A 155 16.45 9.49 7.24
CA PRO A 155 17.90 9.68 7.23
C PRO A 155 18.65 8.35 7.39
N ARG A 156 18.01 7.29 7.89
CA ARG A 156 18.66 6.00 8.08
C ARG A 156 19.03 5.35 6.76
N LEU A 157 18.23 5.56 5.72
CA LEU A 157 18.48 4.99 4.39
C LEU A 157 19.77 5.49 3.71
N ILE A 158 20.37 6.57 4.21
CA ILE A 158 21.68 7.05 3.75
C ILE A 158 22.80 6.11 4.22
N LYS A 159 22.64 5.50 5.41
CA LYS A 159 23.64 4.65 6.04
C LYS A 159 23.29 3.16 5.95
N GLU A 160 22.00 2.86 5.97
CA GLU A 160 21.40 1.52 6.02
C GLU A 160 20.32 1.41 4.91
N PRO A 161 20.68 1.52 3.62
CA PRO A 161 19.73 1.47 2.52
C PRO A 161 18.94 0.15 2.46
N GLU A 162 19.48 -0.94 2.99
CA GLU A 162 18.85 -2.26 3.11
C GLU A 162 17.59 -2.27 3.98
N LEU A 163 17.37 -1.26 4.83
CA LEU A 163 16.15 -1.18 5.64
C LEU A 163 14.88 -1.15 4.80
N ILE A 164 14.94 -0.64 3.55
CA ILE A 164 13.77 -0.64 2.67
C ILE A 164 13.26 -2.04 2.36
N THR A 165 14.12 -3.07 2.41
CA THR A 165 13.74 -4.46 2.20
C THR A 165 13.67 -5.27 3.50
N ALA A 166 14.51 -4.95 4.48
CA ALA A 166 14.55 -5.67 5.76
C ALA A 166 13.36 -5.35 6.68
N ASP A 167 12.92 -4.09 6.71
CA ASP A 167 11.76 -3.64 7.49
C ASP A 167 10.93 -2.60 6.71
N PRO A 168 10.31 -2.98 5.58
CA PRO A 168 9.69 -2.05 4.64
C PRO A 168 8.61 -1.17 5.25
N ARG A 169 7.95 -1.62 6.32
CA ARG A 169 6.82 -0.93 6.97
C ARG A 169 7.18 -0.26 8.29
N GLY A 170 8.25 -0.69 8.96
CA GLY A 170 8.79 -0.05 10.15
C GLY A 170 9.81 1.01 9.78
N ASP A 171 11.08 0.66 9.86
CA ASP A 171 12.25 1.53 9.67
C ASP A 171 12.62 1.79 8.20
N GLY A 172 12.05 1.06 7.24
CA GLY A 172 12.29 1.16 5.80
C GLY A 172 11.43 2.18 5.05
N TRP A 173 10.71 3.04 5.75
CA TRP A 173 9.92 4.12 5.13
C TRP A 173 10.81 5.11 4.35
N LEU A 174 10.27 5.73 3.31
CA LEU A 174 11.03 6.64 2.44
C LEU A 174 10.89 8.10 2.87
N ILE A 175 9.65 8.59 2.90
CA ILE A 175 9.31 10.00 3.15
C ILE A 175 8.06 10.13 4.02
N THR A 176 7.91 11.28 4.66
CA THR A 176 6.62 11.74 5.17
C THR A 176 6.19 12.97 4.40
N ILE A 177 4.91 13.09 4.07
CA ILE A 177 4.36 14.25 3.39
C ILE A 177 3.19 14.85 4.18
N LYS A 178 2.97 16.16 4.00
CA LYS A 178 1.70 16.82 4.29
C LYS A 178 0.80 16.68 3.07
N PRO A 179 -0.24 15.84 3.13
CA PRO A 179 -1.16 15.65 2.01
C PRO A 179 -2.03 16.90 1.81
N ASN A 180 -2.36 17.21 0.55
CA ASN A 180 -3.25 18.33 0.25
C ASN A 180 -4.73 17.97 0.48
N HIS A 181 -5.14 16.76 0.07
CA HIS A 181 -6.53 16.31 0.10
C HIS A 181 -6.67 14.87 0.63
N LEU A 182 -6.17 14.64 1.85
CA LEU A 182 -6.03 13.30 2.42
C LEU A 182 -7.30 12.44 2.29
N GLU A 183 -8.46 12.98 2.68
CA GLU A 183 -9.70 12.21 2.69
C GLU A 183 -10.16 11.75 1.29
N SER A 184 -9.93 12.56 0.25
CA SER A 184 -10.28 12.18 -1.11
C SER A 184 -9.23 11.26 -1.71
N ASP A 185 -7.96 11.55 -1.49
CA ASP A 185 -6.85 10.85 -2.15
C ASP A 185 -6.76 9.41 -1.65
N LEU A 186 -6.93 9.22 -0.34
CA LEU A 186 -6.91 7.89 0.23
C LEU A 186 -8.03 7.01 -0.39
N LYS A 187 -9.17 7.55 -0.86
CA LYS A 187 -10.28 6.73 -1.43
C LYS A 187 -9.87 6.02 -2.73
N ASN A 188 -8.83 6.55 -3.38
CA ASN A 188 -8.24 5.98 -4.57
C ASN A 188 -7.21 4.88 -4.25
N LEU A 189 -6.84 4.72 -2.97
CA LEU A 189 -5.94 3.68 -2.51
C LEU A 189 -6.68 2.40 -2.09
N LEU A 190 -5.92 1.32 -2.03
CA LEU A 190 -6.39 -0.01 -1.66
C LEU A 190 -6.28 -0.22 -0.15
N PHE A 191 -7.32 -0.80 0.46
CA PHE A 191 -7.36 -1.13 1.88
C PHE A 191 -8.08 -2.47 2.12
N GLY A 192 -7.81 -3.12 3.26
CA GLY A 192 -8.51 -4.32 3.72
C GLY A 192 -8.57 -5.42 2.67
N ARG A 193 -9.77 -5.98 2.42
CA ARG A 193 -9.96 -7.05 1.42
C ARG A 193 -9.56 -6.63 0.01
N LYS A 194 -9.71 -5.35 -0.37
CA LYS A 194 -9.30 -4.88 -1.71
C LYS A 194 -7.78 -4.95 -1.88
N ALA A 195 -7.03 -4.53 -0.86
CA ALA A 195 -5.57 -4.64 -0.85
C ALA A 195 -5.12 -6.11 -0.89
N LEU A 196 -5.74 -7.00 -0.10
CA LEU A 196 -5.42 -8.43 -0.11
C LEU A 196 -5.69 -9.07 -1.48
N SER A 197 -6.85 -8.79 -2.08
CA SER A 197 -7.21 -9.32 -3.40
C SER A 197 -6.30 -8.80 -4.50
N TRP A 198 -5.87 -7.53 -4.42
CA TRP A 198 -4.86 -6.99 -5.33
C TRP A 198 -3.51 -7.68 -5.14
N HIS A 199 -2.97 -7.75 -3.92
CA HIS A 199 -1.70 -8.42 -3.64
C HIS A 199 -1.67 -9.86 -4.17
N ARG A 200 -2.71 -10.66 -3.90
CA ARG A 200 -2.81 -12.04 -4.39
C ARG A 200 -2.82 -12.13 -5.92
N ARG A 201 -3.48 -11.18 -6.60
CA ARG A 201 -3.51 -11.14 -8.06
C ARG A 201 -2.15 -10.73 -8.62
N GLU A 202 -1.55 -9.71 -8.04
CA GLU A 202 -0.25 -9.16 -8.43
C GLU A 202 0.85 -10.23 -8.27
N GLU A 203 0.89 -10.91 -7.12
CA GLU A 203 1.82 -12.00 -6.86
C GLU A 203 1.69 -13.13 -7.89
N LYS A 204 0.45 -13.55 -8.21
CA LYS A 204 0.21 -14.56 -9.26
C LYS A 204 0.70 -14.10 -10.63
N GLU A 205 0.50 -12.83 -10.97
CA GLU A 205 0.96 -12.27 -12.25
C GLU A 205 2.49 -12.22 -12.33
N ILE A 206 3.16 -11.78 -11.25
CA ILE A 206 4.61 -11.78 -11.13
C ILE A 206 5.17 -13.20 -11.24
N ILE A 207 4.57 -14.17 -10.54
CA ILE A 207 4.95 -15.59 -10.63
C ILE A 207 4.81 -16.09 -12.08
N ALA A 208 3.66 -15.88 -12.71
CA ALA A 208 3.41 -16.34 -14.08
C ALA A 208 4.43 -15.75 -15.08
N ARG A 209 4.76 -14.46 -14.92
CA ARG A 209 5.75 -13.79 -15.76
C ARG A 209 7.17 -14.28 -15.50
N THR A 210 7.53 -14.47 -14.24
CA THR A 210 8.82 -15.04 -13.83
C THR A 210 9.00 -16.43 -14.45
N ASP A 211 7.96 -17.26 -14.44
CA ASP A 211 7.99 -18.61 -15.02
C ASP A 211 8.21 -18.60 -16.52
N LEU A 212 7.53 -17.70 -17.23
CA LEU A 212 7.73 -17.51 -18.66
C LEU A 212 9.17 -17.08 -18.94
N MET A 213 9.72 -16.12 -18.19
CA MET A 213 11.10 -15.66 -18.37
C MET A 213 12.14 -16.75 -18.09
N LEU A 214 11.94 -17.56 -17.04
CA LEU A 214 12.84 -18.66 -16.70
C LEU A 214 12.78 -19.79 -17.74
N LYS A 215 11.59 -20.13 -18.26
CA LYS A 215 11.43 -21.17 -19.32
C LYS A 215 12.10 -20.80 -20.64
N HIS A 216 12.13 -19.52 -21.00
CA HIS A 216 12.70 -19.06 -22.27
C HIS A 216 14.22 -18.79 -22.23
N ASN A 217 14.87 -18.96 -21.07
CA ASN A 217 16.31 -18.80 -20.94
C ASN A 217 16.93 -20.07 -20.33
N PRO A 218 17.24 -21.10 -21.14
CA PRO A 218 17.88 -22.30 -20.66
C PRO A 218 19.35 -21.97 -20.35
N ALA A 219 19.62 -21.38 -19.19
CA ALA A 219 20.93 -21.57 -18.58
C ALA A 219 21.12 -23.09 -18.52
N ALA A 220 22.12 -23.58 -19.26
CA ALA A 220 22.31 -24.98 -19.61
C ALA A 220 21.99 -25.92 -18.44
N VAL A 221 20.82 -26.56 -18.50
CA VAL A 221 20.48 -27.62 -17.56
C VAL A 221 21.39 -28.79 -17.95
N GLY A 222 22.47 -28.99 -17.21
CA GLY A 222 23.34 -30.15 -17.35
C GLY A 222 22.55 -31.45 -17.14
N PRO A 223 23.18 -32.63 -17.34
CA PRO A 223 22.51 -33.91 -17.15
C PRO A 223 21.86 -33.96 -15.75
N THR A 224 20.54 -34.06 -15.72
CA THR A 224 19.74 -34.06 -14.49
C THR A 224 19.86 -35.40 -13.79
N MET A 225 20.21 -35.39 -12.50
CA MET A 225 20.13 -36.58 -11.65
C MET A 225 18.67 -36.93 -11.32
N GLN A 226 18.43 -38.20 -10.95
CA GLN A 226 17.10 -38.78 -10.71
C GLN A 226 16.58 -38.51 -9.28
N ASP A 227 17.21 -37.60 -8.54
CA ASP A 227 16.78 -37.12 -7.24
C ASP A 227 15.75 -35.99 -7.44
N GLY A 228 14.48 -36.31 -7.17
CA GLY A 228 13.35 -35.43 -7.40
C GLY A 228 13.62 -33.97 -6.99
N GLY A 229 13.58 -33.08 -7.98
CA GLY A 229 13.88 -31.67 -7.80
C GLY A 229 13.01 -30.99 -6.75
N VAL A 230 13.55 -29.93 -6.16
CA VAL A 230 12.87 -29.09 -5.16
C VAL A 230 11.59 -28.50 -5.76
N ARG A 231 10.46 -28.63 -5.03
CA ARG A 231 9.21 -27.96 -5.42
C ARG A 231 9.39 -26.46 -5.27
N ILE A 232 9.39 -25.76 -6.40
CA ILE A 232 9.29 -24.31 -6.45
C ILE A 232 7.83 -23.95 -6.13
N GLY A 233 7.58 -23.54 -4.90
CA GLY A 233 6.23 -23.30 -4.39
C GLY A 233 5.85 -21.82 -4.34
N CYS A 234 6.80 -20.96 -3.99
CA CYS A 234 6.56 -19.54 -3.77
C CYS A 234 7.36 -18.62 -4.71
N LEU A 235 7.00 -17.34 -4.74
CA LEU A 235 7.68 -16.33 -5.56
C LEU A 235 9.18 -16.27 -5.24
N GLN A 236 9.55 -16.32 -3.96
CA GLN A 236 10.94 -16.25 -3.53
C GLN A 236 11.81 -17.37 -4.10
N ASP A 237 11.31 -18.61 -4.14
CA ASP A 237 12.03 -19.76 -4.72
C ASP A 237 12.38 -19.52 -6.19
N ARG A 238 11.46 -18.89 -6.95
CA ARG A 238 11.64 -18.55 -8.36
C ARG A 238 12.66 -17.44 -8.54
N LEU A 239 12.58 -16.41 -7.69
CA LEU A 239 13.50 -15.27 -7.72
C LEU A 239 14.93 -15.65 -7.32
N ASN A 240 15.10 -16.70 -6.50
CA ASN A 240 16.41 -17.25 -6.17
C ASN A 240 17.09 -17.95 -7.36
N ILE A 241 16.32 -18.42 -8.34
CA ILE A 241 16.84 -19.03 -9.58
C ILE A 241 17.19 -17.94 -10.60
N ALA A 242 16.47 -16.81 -10.57
CA ALA A 242 16.67 -15.70 -11.50
C ALA A 242 17.96 -14.92 -11.18
N ASN A 243 18.77 -14.63 -12.20
CA ASN A 243 19.91 -13.72 -12.06
C ASN A 243 19.47 -12.24 -12.00
N SER A 244 20.41 -11.34 -11.68
CA SER A 244 20.16 -9.90 -11.53
C SER A 244 19.45 -9.28 -12.74
N LYS A 245 19.89 -9.61 -13.96
CA LYS A 245 19.29 -9.11 -15.21
C LYS A 245 17.86 -9.62 -15.43
N GLN A 246 17.58 -10.87 -15.06
CA GLN A 246 16.23 -11.43 -15.12
C GLN A 246 15.31 -10.74 -14.12
N ARG A 247 15.78 -10.52 -12.88
CA ARG A 247 15.01 -9.80 -11.85
C ARG A 247 14.72 -8.36 -12.25
N ALA A 248 15.69 -7.65 -12.84
CA ALA A 248 15.49 -6.30 -13.38
C ALA A 248 14.39 -6.26 -14.47
N LYS A 249 14.35 -7.25 -15.37
CA LYS A 249 13.29 -7.34 -16.39
C LYS A 249 11.92 -7.64 -15.80
N ILE A 250 11.84 -8.53 -14.81
CA ILE A 250 10.59 -8.82 -14.09
C ILE A 250 10.10 -7.53 -13.42
N LEU A 251 10.98 -6.84 -12.73
CA LEU A 251 10.69 -5.60 -12.02
C LEU A 251 10.23 -4.48 -12.98
N ASP A 252 10.91 -4.29 -14.11
CA ASP A 252 10.50 -3.35 -15.15
C ASP A 252 9.08 -3.66 -15.67
N SER A 253 8.78 -4.92 -15.95
CA SER A 253 7.46 -5.33 -16.44
C SER A 253 6.33 -5.27 -15.40
N SER A 254 6.67 -5.34 -14.10
CA SER A 254 5.70 -5.20 -13.01
C SER A 254 5.35 -3.74 -12.74
N ILE A 255 6.31 -2.83 -12.94
CA ILE A 255 6.15 -1.40 -12.66
C ILE A 255 5.70 -0.62 -13.89
N ALA A 256 6.15 -1.02 -15.08
CA ALA A 256 5.74 -0.43 -16.35
C ALA A 256 4.35 -0.93 -16.79
N ARG A 257 3.33 -0.80 -15.93
CA ARG A 257 1.95 -0.96 -16.40
C ARG A 257 1.61 0.19 -17.34
N PRO A 258 1.07 -0.06 -18.55
CA PRO A 258 0.65 1.01 -19.44
C PRO A 258 -0.42 1.85 -18.73
N LYS A 259 -0.33 3.19 -18.86
CA LYS A 259 -1.21 4.25 -18.30
C LYS A 259 -2.72 4.12 -18.63
N LYS A 260 -3.22 2.94 -19.01
CA LYS A 260 -4.63 2.67 -19.35
C LYS A 260 -5.54 2.59 -18.11
N PHE A 261 -5.01 2.48 -16.90
CA PHE A 261 -5.81 2.53 -15.67
C PHE A 261 -6.28 3.94 -15.28
N LYS A 262 -5.73 5.00 -15.89
CA LYS A 262 -6.13 6.40 -15.61
C LYS A 262 -7.46 6.84 -16.25
N ARG A 263 -8.24 5.94 -16.87
CA ARG A 263 -9.40 6.31 -17.71
C ARG A 263 -10.78 5.86 -17.22
N SER A 264 -10.90 5.23 -16.06
CA SER A 264 -12.20 4.79 -15.51
C SER A 264 -12.77 5.67 -14.38
N LEU A 265 -12.04 6.70 -13.90
CA LEU A 265 -12.53 7.61 -12.85
C LEU A 265 -12.98 8.99 -13.36
N SER A 266 -12.99 9.23 -14.67
CA SER A 266 -13.37 10.53 -15.25
C SER A 266 -14.57 10.48 -16.22
N LYS A 267 -15.44 9.48 -16.10
CA LYS A 267 -16.67 9.40 -16.91
C LYS A 267 -17.90 9.16 -16.03
N SER A 268 -18.31 10.20 -15.31
CA SER A 268 -19.69 10.38 -14.85
C SER A 268 -19.97 11.85 -14.54
N THR A 269 -19.74 12.72 -15.52
CA THR A 269 -20.39 14.03 -15.60
C THR A 269 -20.61 14.34 -17.07
N GLY A 270 -21.83 14.05 -17.52
CA GLY A 270 -22.41 14.37 -18.81
C GLY A 270 -23.92 14.24 -18.66
#